data_AF-A0A254N5F2-F1
#
_entry.id   AF-A0A254N5F2-F1
#
_cell.length_a   1.000
_cell.length_b   1.000
_cell.length_c   1.000
_cell.angle_alpha   90.00
_cell.angle_beta   90.00
_cell.angle_gamma   90.00
#
_symmetry.space_group_name_H-M   'P 1'
#
loop_
_entity.id
_entity.type
_entity.pdbx_description
1 polymer ?
#
loop_
_entity_poly.entity_id
_entity_poly.type
_entity_poly.pdbx_seq_one_letter_code
_entity_poly.pdbx_strand_id
1 'polypeptide(L)'
;MDAARSRACRLKSALESRKVHAEVLNYCRAELLDENYFHAVFESTKGVAERIRSMSGLTMDGAELVSRTFSTQNPILVFGSLATESEKSEQKGFAHLLVGLFGAVRNPLAHAPKTNWPMSEQDALDILTLVSLIHRKLDRTLKANTAAL
;
A
#
# COMPACT_ATOMS: atom_id res chain seq x y z
N MET A 1 0.85 -18.74 21.24
CA MET A 1 0.30 -19.17 19.94
C MET A 1 -1.19 -18.88 19.80
N ASP A 2 -2.04 -19.20 20.79
CA ASP A 2 -3.50 -19.03 20.65
C ASP A 2 -3.97 -17.58 20.51
N ALA A 3 -3.36 -16.64 21.24
CA ALA A 3 -3.72 -15.22 21.16
C ALA A 3 -3.42 -14.59 19.79
N ALA A 4 -2.25 -14.87 19.21
CA ALA A 4 -1.87 -14.38 17.88
C ALA A 4 -2.77 -14.97 16.78
N ARG A 5 -3.13 -16.26 16.88
CA ARG A 5 -4.06 -16.91 15.96
C ARG A 5 -5.46 -16.32 16.05
N SER A 6 -5.96 -16.10 17.27
CA SER A 6 -7.27 -15.45 17.49
C SER A 6 -7.30 -14.04 16.91
N ARG A 7 -6.24 -13.25 17.15
CA ARG A 7 -6.06 -11.90 16.56
C ARG A 7 -6.07 -11.95 15.03
N ALA A 8 -5.35 -12.90 14.43
CA ALA A 8 -5.31 -13.09 12.98
C ALA A 8 -6.66 -13.46 12.40
N CYS A 9 -7.38 -14.40 13.01
CA CYS A 9 -8.73 -14.77 12.57
C CYS A 9 -9.68 -13.58 12.63
N ARG A 10 -9.72 -12.85 13.75
CA ARG A 10 -10.59 -11.70 13.94
C ARG A 10 -10.32 -10.59 12.92
N LEU A 11 -9.05 -10.22 12.74
CA LEU A 11 -8.66 -9.21 11.76
C LEU A 11 -9.06 -9.64 10.34
N LYS A 12 -8.78 -10.90 9.98
CA LYS A 12 -9.12 -11.46 8.69
C LYS A 12 -10.63 -11.41 8.44
N SER A 13 -11.45 -11.90 9.36
CA SER A 13 -12.92 -11.86 9.25
C SER A 13 -13.45 -10.45 9.08
N ALA A 14 -12.91 -9.48 9.84
CA ALA A 14 -13.30 -8.08 9.72
C ALA A 14 -12.95 -7.50 8.33
N LEU A 15 -11.76 -7.79 7.80
CA LEU A 15 -11.34 -7.36 6.46
C LEU A 15 -12.14 -8.04 5.34
N GLU A 16 -12.46 -9.33 5.49
CA GLU A 16 -13.33 -10.06 4.56
C GLU A 16 -14.73 -9.43 4.51
N SER A 17 -15.30 -9.04 5.66
CA SER A 17 -16.60 -8.34 5.71
C SER A 17 -16.58 -7.00 4.97
N ARG A 18 -15.41 -6.33 4.94
CA ARG A 18 -15.18 -5.08 4.19
C ARG A 18 -14.89 -5.29 2.70
N LYS A 19 -14.85 -6.54 2.24
CA LYS A 19 -14.53 -6.93 0.85
C LYS A 19 -13.21 -6.31 0.37
N VAL A 20 -12.18 -6.42 1.21
CA VAL A 20 -10.84 -5.93 0.84
C VAL A 20 -10.24 -6.74 -0.33
N HIS A 21 -9.25 -6.14 -0.98
CA HIS A 21 -8.46 -6.78 -2.02
C HIS A 21 -7.71 -7.99 -1.47
N ALA A 22 -7.67 -9.09 -2.21
CA ALA A 22 -7.11 -10.37 -1.76
C ALA A 22 -5.66 -10.26 -1.25
N GLU A 23 -4.82 -9.44 -1.89
CA GLU A 23 -3.44 -9.17 -1.43
C GLU A 23 -3.34 -8.76 0.04
N VAL A 24 -4.32 -8.04 0.57
CA VAL A 24 -4.32 -7.61 1.98
C VAL A 24 -4.46 -8.81 2.93
N LEU A 25 -5.24 -9.83 2.52
CA LEU A 25 -5.49 -11.01 3.34
C LEU A 25 -4.23 -11.88 3.51
N ASN A 26 -3.26 -11.78 2.60
CA ASN A 26 -1.97 -12.47 2.69
C ASN A 26 -1.15 -12.04 3.93
N TYR A 27 -1.46 -10.87 4.50
CA TYR A 27 -0.77 -10.33 5.68
C TYR A 27 -1.51 -10.62 7.00
N CYS A 28 -2.68 -11.27 6.96
CA CYS A 28 -3.44 -11.67 8.14
C CYS A 28 -2.95 -13.02 8.69
N ARG A 29 -1.65 -13.12 8.96
CA ARG A 29 -1.01 -14.35 9.45
C ARG A 29 -0.63 -14.23 10.91
N ALA A 30 -0.68 -15.34 11.65
CA ALA A 30 -0.39 -15.35 13.07
C ALA A 30 1.04 -14.85 13.38
N GLU A 31 2.01 -15.15 12.51
CA GLU A 31 3.40 -14.70 12.69
C GLU A 31 3.54 -13.17 12.54
N LEU A 32 2.69 -12.53 11.73
CA LEU A 32 2.68 -11.08 11.52
C LEU A 32 1.82 -10.33 12.54
N LEU A 33 1.07 -11.08 13.34
CA LEU A 33 0.15 -10.55 14.35
C LEU A 33 0.53 -11.04 15.74
N ASP A 34 1.79 -11.44 15.90
CA ASP A 34 2.36 -11.71 17.20
C ASP A 34 2.54 -10.39 17.94
N GLU A 35 2.14 -10.38 19.21
CA GLU A 35 2.09 -9.20 20.09
C GLU A 35 1.15 -8.06 19.64
N ASN A 36 1.22 -7.56 18.39
CA ASN A 36 0.43 -6.41 17.90
C ASN A 36 0.07 -6.49 16.39
N TYR A 37 -0.56 -5.44 15.87
CA TYR A 37 -1.00 -5.35 14.46
C TYR A 37 0.01 -4.69 13.50
N PHE A 38 1.06 -4.08 14.05
CA PHE A 38 1.98 -3.24 13.29
C PHE A 38 2.70 -4.03 12.21
N HIS A 39 3.14 -5.26 12.50
CA HIS A 39 3.87 -6.08 11.53
C HIS A 39 3.03 -6.45 10.31
N ALA A 40 1.75 -6.78 10.49
CA ALA A 40 0.83 -7.01 9.37
C ALA A 40 0.69 -5.77 8.48
N VAL A 41 0.51 -4.58 9.07
CA VAL A 41 0.38 -3.31 8.33
C VAL A 41 1.67 -2.94 7.61
N PHE A 42 2.80 -3.09 8.28
CA PHE A 42 4.12 -2.77 7.75
C PHE A 42 4.49 -3.66 6.57
N GLU A 43 4.31 -4.98 6.70
CA GLU A 43 4.58 -5.92 5.61
C GLU A 43 3.58 -5.75 4.46
N SER A 44 2.30 -5.44 4.74
CA SER A 44 1.33 -5.11 3.69
C SER A 44 1.74 -3.86 2.90
N THR A 45 2.27 -2.84 3.58
CA THR A 45 2.78 -1.62 2.94
C THR A 45 4.02 -1.89 2.09
N LYS A 46 4.92 -2.78 2.53
CA LYS A 46 6.04 -3.25 1.69
C LYS A 46 5.55 -3.99 0.45
N GLY A 47 4.51 -4.81 0.58
CA GLY A 47 3.86 -5.50 -0.53
C GLY A 47 3.38 -4.54 -1.63
N VAL A 48 2.84 -3.39 -1.25
CA VAL A 48 2.49 -2.32 -2.21
C VAL A 48 3.71 -1.83 -2.98
N ALA A 49 4.81 -1.51 -2.27
CA ALA A 49 6.03 -1.04 -2.91
C ALA A 49 6.63 -2.10 -3.85
N GLU A 50 6.63 -3.37 -3.43
CA GLU A 50 7.10 -4.49 -4.24
C GLU A 50 6.25 -4.67 -5.51
N ARG A 51 4.94 -4.59 -5.37
CA ARG A 51 4.02 -4.65 -6.51
C ARG A 51 4.28 -3.51 -7.50
N ILE A 52 4.50 -2.29 -7.01
CA ILE A 52 4.85 -1.14 -7.87
C ILE A 52 6.17 -1.39 -8.61
N ARG A 53 7.20 -1.90 -7.93
CA ARG A 53 8.47 -2.28 -8.58
C ARG A 53 8.27 -3.34 -9.66
N SER A 54 7.53 -4.41 -9.36
CA SER A 54 7.22 -5.47 -10.33
C SER A 54 6.51 -4.93 -11.58
N MET A 55 5.53 -4.03 -11.40
CA MET A 55 4.78 -3.44 -12.51
C MET A 55 5.59 -2.42 -13.32
N SER A 56 6.41 -1.61 -12.65
CA SER A 56 7.19 -0.53 -13.28
C SER A 56 8.55 -0.97 -13.83
N GLY A 57 9.14 -2.04 -13.30
CA GLY A 57 10.51 -2.45 -13.56
C GLY A 57 11.58 -1.62 -12.81
N LEU A 58 11.18 -0.69 -11.93
CA LEU A 58 12.10 0.10 -11.14
C LEU A 58 12.64 -0.69 -9.94
N THR A 59 13.85 -0.36 -9.49
CA THR A 59 14.50 -0.91 -8.29
C THR A 59 14.50 0.06 -7.11
N MET A 60 13.92 1.25 -7.30
CA MET A 60 13.87 2.34 -6.32
C MET A 60 12.88 2.02 -5.18
N ASP A 61 12.85 2.87 -4.16
CA ASP A 61 11.93 2.72 -3.03
C ASP A 61 11.36 4.07 -2.56
N GLY A 62 10.36 4.00 -1.67
CA GLY A 62 9.78 5.17 -1.02
C GLY A 62 9.15 6.16 -2.00
N ALA A 63 9.33 7.45 -1.73
CA ALA A 63 8.74 8.52 -2.53
C ALA A 63 9.29 8.58 -3.97
N GLU A 64 10.55 8.19 -4.17
CA GLU A 64 11.20 8.19 -5.48
C GLU A 64 10.61 7.14 -6.41
N LEU A 65 10.34 5.93 -5.90
CA LEU A 65 9.62 4.89 -6.64
C LEU A 65 8.26 5.41 -7.13
N VAL A 66 7.51 6.06 -6.25
CA VAL A 66 6.16 6.55 -6.55
C VAL A 66 6.20 7.70 -7.57
N SER A 67 7.07 8.69 -7.37
CA SER A 67 7.13 9.88 -8.22
C SER A 67 7.57 9.55 -9.65
N ARG A 68 8.51 8.61 -9.81
CA ARG A 68 8.93 8.11 -11.13
C ARG A 68 7.84 7.29 -11.80
N THR A 69 7.18 6.41 -11.04
CA THR A 69 6.16 5.51 -11.61
C THR A 69 4.93 6.27 -12.11
N PHE A 70 4.43 7.22 -11.31
CA PHE A 70 3.15 7.91 -11.55
C PHE A 70 3.32 9.39 -11.93
N SER A 71 4.48 9.79 -12.48
CA SER A 71 4.68 11.15 -13.02
C SER A 71 3.61 11.52 -14.05
N THR A 72 3.23 12.79 -14.16
CA THR A 72 2.33 13.25 -15.24
C THR A 72 3.08 13.67 -16.51
N GLN A 73 4.41 13.76 -16.46
CA GLN A 73 5.25 14.14 -17.59
C GLN A 73 5.78 12.91 -18.30
N ASN A 74 6.39 11.99 -17.55
CA ASN A 74 6.96 10.75 -18.05
C ASN A 74 6.50 9.57 -17.17
N PRO A 75 5.20 9.21 -17.18
CA PRO A 75 4.70 8.08 -16.40
C PRO A 75 5.25 6.74 -16.89
N ILE A 76 5.37 5.79 -15.98
CA ILE A 76 5.51 4.37 -16.31
C ILE A 76 4.15 3.68 -16.24
N LEU A 77 3.37 4.01 -15.21
CA LEU A 77 2.01 3.52 -15.03
C LEU A 77 1.02 4.68 -15.05
N VAL A 78 -0.12 4.47 -15.70
CA VAL A 78 -1.20 5.45 -15.83
C VAL A 78 -2.56 4.86 -15.52
N PHE A 79 -3.48 5.67 -14.99
CA PHE A 79 -4.90 5.30 -14.86
C PHE A 79 -5.71 5.48 -16.15
N GLY A 80 -5.20 6.30 -17.08
CA GLY A 80 -5.90 6.71 -18.29
C GLY A 80 -4.98 7.51 -19.20
N SER A 81 -5.57 8.36 -20.05
CA SER A 81 -4.84 9.08 -21.10
C SER A 81 -3.99 10.25 -20.59
N LEU A 82 -4.29 10.77 -19.40
CA LEU A 82 -3.74 12.02 -18.86
C LEU A 82 -3.97 13.25 -19.76
N ALA A 83 -4.99 13.20 -20.63
CA ALA A 83 -5.31 14.30 -21.54
C ALA A 83 -5.89 15.52 -20.80
N THR A 84 -6.65 15.28 -19.73
CA THR A 84 -7.34 16.32 -18.95
C THR A 84 -6.63 16.65 -17.66
N GLU A 85 -6.83 17.87 -17.16
CA GLU A 85 -6.32 18.27 -15.83
C GLU A 85 -6.93 17.44 -14.69
N SER A 86 -8.15 16.92 -14.88
CA SER A 86 -8.78 15.99 -13.93
C SER A 86 -8.02 14.67 -13.82
N GLU A 87 -7.70 14.03 -14.96
CA GLU A 87 -6.91 12.79 -14.97
C GLU A 87 -5.50 12.99 -14.40
N LYS A 88 -4.83 14.10 -14.77
CA LYS A 88 -3.52 14.45 -14.19
C LYS A 88 -3.60 14.65 -12.69
N SER A 89 -4.67 15.30 -12.20
CA SER A 89 -4.89 15.53 -10.78
C SER A 89 -5.17 14.24 -10.02
N GLU A 90 -5.96 13.32 -10.59
CA GLU A 90 -6.19 11.99 -10.01
C GLU A 90 -4.88 11.23 -9.86
N GLN A 91 -4.05 11.21 -10.91
CA GLN A 91 -2.76 10.53 -10.88
C GLN A 91 -1.81 11.13 -9.82
N LYS A 92 -1.70 12.46 -9.76
CA LYS A 92 -0.91 13.14 -8.72
C LYS A 92 -1.45 12.85 -7.32
N GLY A 93 -2.77 12.91 -7.13
CA GLY A 93 -3.41 12.62 -5.86
C GLY A 93 -3.13 11.20 -5.37
N PHE A 94 -3.18 10.22 -6.27
CA PHE A 94 -2.81 8.84 -5.95
C PHE A 94 -1.33 8.69 -5.57
N ALA A 95 -0.43 9.36 -6.29
CA ALA A 95 0.99 9.39 -5.94
C ALA A 95 1.20 9.97 -4.53
N HIS A 96 0.53 11.08 -4.19
CA HIS A 96 0.62 11.67 -2.84
C HIS A 96 0.08 10.73 -1.76
N LEU A 97 -1.01 10.01 -2.03
CA LEU A 97 -1.57 9.02 -1.10
C LEU A 97 -0.57 7.89 -0.78
N LEU A 98 0.12 7.38 -1.81
CA LEU A 98 1.17 6.37 -1.65
C LEU A 98 2.36 6.90 -0.85
N VAL A 99 2.84 8.10 -1.15
CA VAL A 99 3.94 8.74 -0.39
C VAL A 99 3.54 8.93 1.07
N GLY A 100 2.31 9.40 1.33
CA GLY A 100 1.76 9.56 2.67
C GLY A 100 1.68 8.24 3.43
N LEU A 101 1.17 7.17 2.80
CA LEU A 101 1.13 5.83 3.39
C LEU A 101 2.54 5.33 3.76
N PHE A 102 3.49 5.43 2.82
CA PHE A 102 4.86 4.99 3.06
C PHE A 102 5.51 5.76 4.19
N GLY A 103 5.34 7.08 4.23
CA GLY A 103 5.83 7.91 5.33
C GLY A 103 5.19 7.55 6.67
N ALA A 104 3.87 7.46 6.74
CA ALA A 104 3.14 7.22 7.98
C ALA A 104 3.44 5.84 8.59
N VAL A 105 3.62 4.81 7.77
CA VAL A 105 3.80 3.43 8.25
C VAL A 105 5.28 3.06 8.41
N ARG A 106 6.18 3.53 7.53
CA ARG A 106 7.60 3.13 7.55
C ARG A 106 8.47 4.06 8.40
N ASN A 107 8.19 5.36 8.45
CA ASN A 107 9.03 6.32 9.19
C ASN A 107 9.05 6.10 10.71
N PRO A 108 7.97 5.64 11.38
CA PRO A 108 8.01 5.32 12.82
C PRO A 108 9.19 4.46 13.27
N LEU A 109 9.59 3.48 12.45
CA LEU A 109 10.73 2.60 12.76
C LEU A 109 12.10 3.26 12.61
N ALA A 110 12.18 4.40 11.92
CA ALA A 110 13.42 5.16 11.79
C ALA A 110 13.68 6.07 13.00
N HIS A 111 12.64 6.37 13.78
CA HIS A 111 12.71 7.37 14.86
C HIS A 111 12.34 6.83 16.26
N ALA A 112 11.69 5.66 16.36
CA ALA A 112 11.36 5.03 17.64
C ALA A 112 11.54 3.50 17.62
N PRO A 113 11.90 2.86 18.75
CA PRO A 113 11.95 1.40 18.87
C PRO A 113 10.59 0.74 18.60
N LYS A 114 10.61 -0.46 17.99
CA LYS A 114 9.41 -1.27 17.67
C LYS A 114 8.45 -1.49 18.85
N THR A 115 8.98 -1.58 20.06
CA THR A 115 8.21 -1.77 21.30
C THR A 115 7.29 -0.60 21.66
N ASN A 116 7.46 0.56 21.01
CA ASN A 116 6.75 1.80 21.34
C ASN A 116 5.63 2.21 20.38
N TRP A 117 5.26 1.38 19.39
CA TRP A 117 4.11 1.70 18.53
C TRP A 117 2.88 0.87 18.88
N PRO A 118 2.05 1.31 19.84
CA PRO A 118 0.76 0.68 20.07
C PRO A 118 -0.11 0.93 18.83
N MET A 119 -0.29 -0.10 18.00
CA MET A 119 -1.26 -0.07 16.91
C MET A 119 -2.56 -0.70 17.39
N SER A 120 -3.62 0.10 17.44
CA SER A 120 -4.94 -0.43 17.72
C SER A 120 -5.43 -1.31 16.56
N GLU A 121 -6.36 -2.21 16.84
CA GLU A 121 -7.00 -2.98 15.79
C GLU A 121 -7.73 -2.09 14.78
N GLN A 122 -8.33 -1.00 15.26
CA GLN A 122 -9.06 -0.05 14.41
C GLN A 122 -8.12 0.63 13.41
N ASP A 123 -6.96 1.12 13.88
CA ASP A 123 -5.96 1.72 13.00
C ASP A 123 -5.46 0.72 11.97
N ALA A 124 -5.20 -0.52 12.41
CA ALA A 124 -4.78 -1.59 11.51
C ALA A 124 -5.82 -1.87 10.42
N LEU A 125 -7.08 -1.98 10.82
CA LEU A 125 -8.20 -2.19 9.90
C LEU A 125 -8.34 -1.05 8.89
N ASP A 126 -8.19 0.20 9.31
CA ASP A 126 -8.37 1.36 8.43
C ASP A 126 -7.18 1.52 7.47
N ILE A 127 -5.96 1.31 7.94
CA ILE A 127 -4.77 1.31 7.08
C ILE A 127 -4.82 0.16 6.08
N LEU A 128 -5.19 -1.06 6.50
CA LEU A 128 -5.32 -2.20 5.58
C LEU A 128 -6.46 -2.01 4.57
N THR A 129 -7.51 -1.26 4.94
CA THR A 129 -8.58 -0.86 4.01
C THR A 129 -8.08 0.17 2.99
N LEU A 130 -7.21 1.10 3.41
CA LEU A 130 -6.53 2.02 2.48
C LEU A 130 -5.58 1.27 1.54
N VAL A 131 -4.77 0.34 2.04
CA VAL A 131 -3.92 -0.53 1.22
C VAL A 131 -4.76 -1.32 0.21
N SER A 132 -5.93 -1.80 0.63
CA SER A 132 -6.89 -2.45 -0.27
C SER A 132 -7.36 -1.53 -1.38
N LEU A 133 -7.65 -0.25 -1.11
CA LEU A 133 -8.02 0.71 -2.15
C LEU A 133 -6.87 0.91 -3.14
N ILE A 134 -5.64 1.01 -2.64
CA ILE A 134 -4.44 1.17 -3.45
C ILE A 134 -4.25 -0.02 -4.39
N HIS A 135 -4.36 -1.26 -3.90
CA HIS A 135 -4.28 -2.43 -4.77
C HIS A 135 -5.34 -2.43 -5.87
N ARG A 136 -6.59 -2.09 -5.56
CA ARG A 136 -7.66 -1.97 -6.58
C ARG A 136 -7.37 -0.87 -7.62
N LYS A 137 -6.73 0.22 -7.20
CA LYS A 137 -6.28 1.27 -8.12
C LYS A 137 -5.16 0.73 -9.01
N LEU A 138 -4.16 0.05 -8.44
CA LEU A 138 -3.07 -0.58 -9.19
C LEU A 138 -3.58 -1.60 -10.22
N ASP A 139 -4.59 -2.42 -9.90
CA ASP A 139 -5.21 -3.37 -10.85
C ASP A 139 -5.68 -2.71 -12.15
N ARG A 140 -6.06 -1.42 -12.08
CA ARG A 140 -6.60 -0.65 -13.20
C ARG A 140 -5.55 0.16 -13.96
N THR A 141 -4.30 0.12 -13.51
CA THR A 141 -3.23 0.86 -14.20
C THR A 141 -2.80 0.15 -15.46
N LEU A 142 -2.39 0.94 -16.45
CA LEU A 142 -1.81 0.48 -17.71
C LEU A 142 -0.36 0.95 -17.78
N LYS A 143 0.50 0.19 -18.48
CA LYS A 143 1.82 0.70 -18.84
C LYS A 143 1.66 1.85 -19.84
N ALA A 144 2.34 2.96 -19.58
CA ALA A 144 2.38 4.06 -20.54
C ALA A 144 3.03 3.56 -21.84
N ASN A 145 2.35 3.75 -22.97
CA ASN A 145 2.93 3.41 -24.28
C ASN A 145 4.13 4.33 -24.53
N THR A 146 5.31 3.73 -24.70
CA THR A 146 6.56 4.45 -25.01
C THR A 146 6.60 4.98 -26.46
N ALA A 147 5.52 4.81 -27.22
CA ALA A 147 5.44 5.17 -28.63
C ALA A 147 4.63 6.46 -28.83
N ALA A 148 5.22 7.61 -28.49
CA ALA A 148 4.92 8.93 -29.04
C ALA A 148 5.82 9.98 -28.36
N LEU A 149 7.09 10.01 -28.76
CA LEU A 149 7.89 11.24 -28.84
C LEU A 149 8.46 11.31 -30.25
#